data_AF-A0A845DES2-F1
#
_entry.id   AF-A0A845DES2-F1
#
_cell.length_a   1.000
_cell.length_b   1.000
_cell.length_c   1.000
_cell.angle_alpha   90.00
_cell.angle_beta   90.00
_cell.angle_gamma   90.00
#
_symmetry.space_group_name_H-M   'P 1'
#
loop_
_entity.id
_entity.type
_entity.pdbx_description
1 polymer ?
#
loop_
_entity_poly.entity_id
_entity_poly.type
_entity_poly.pdbx_seq_one_letter_code
_entity_poly.pdbx_strand_id
1 'polypeptide(L)'
;MASMSRILYFCPDFPQPSGGIKTLYRHVHGLVELGFDARIVHQKHPFCVTWHGYEAPTLWLSERPSFTPEDILVIPEVMPQVMQQTARFSGERIVIALSWSPTYWNLPPGQTWPGFGIRRVITKSPLIQDYLHWSMGIDATLIHEFVTPDRYYFDREAKRPKICYLTRKERSAA
;
A
#
# COMPACT_ATOMS: atom_id res chain seq x y z
N MET A 1 -18.97 21.82 12.40
CA MET A 1 -18.48 20.47 12.76
C MET A 1 -17.10 20.34 12.14
N ALA A 2 -16.06 20.07 12.93
CA ALA A 2 -14.74 19.83 12.35
C ALA A 2 -14.83 18.57 11.48
N SER A 3 -14.53 18.69 10.18
CA SER A 3 -14.45 17.54 9.28
C SER A 3 -13.37 16.61 9.83
N MET A 4 -13.72 15.36 10.15
CA MET A 4 -12.70 14.38 10.51
C MET A 4 -11.81 14.09 9.30
N SER A 5 -10.50 14.12 9.50
CA SER A 5 -9.52 13.78 8.46
C SER A 5 -9.78 12.37 7.92
N ARG A 6 -9.93 12.25 6.59
CA ARG A 6 -10.06 10.94 5.93
C ARG A 6 -8.69 10.37 5.60
N ILE A 7 -8.56 9.05 5.69
CA ILE A 7 -7.34 8.32 5.31
C ILE A 7 -7.62 7.57 4.01
N LEU A 8 -7.03 8.05 2.92
CA LEU A 8 -7.38 7.63 1.57
C LEU A 8 -6.25 6.77 0.97
N TYR A 9 -6.44 5.45 0.96
CA TYR A 9 -5.50 4.49 0.41
C TYR A 9 -5.74 4.31 -1.09
N PHE A 10 -4.87 4.89 -1.92
CA PHE A 10 -4.89 4.67 -3.36
C PHE A 10 -4.58 3.21 -3.67
N CYS A 11 -5.34 2.63 -4.60
CA CYS A 11 -5.18 1.26 -5.03
C CYS A 11 -5.29 1.21 -6.56
N PRO A 12 -4.41 0.45 -7.25
CA PRO A 12 -4.60 0.21 -8.68
C PRO A 12 -5.84 -0.68 -8.90
N ASP A 13 -6.56 -0.39 -9.98
CA ASP A 13 -7.67 -1.23 -10.49
C ASP A 13 -7.10 -2.53 -11.08
N PHE A 14 -6.70 -3.47 -10.22
CA PHE A 14 -6.06 -4.73 -10.60
C PHE A 14 -6.80 -5.92 -9.96
N PRO A 15 -7.61 -6.66 -10.75
CA PRO A 15 -8.56 -7.64 -10.20
C PRO A 15 -7.90 -8.91 -9.65
N GLN A 16 -6.68 -9.23 -10.09
CA GLN A 16 -6.00 -10.47 -9.73
C GLN A 16 -5.43 -10.43 -8.30
N PRO A 17 -5.28 -11.59 -7.64
CA PRO A 17 -4.65 -11.67 -6.33
C PRO A 17 -3.27 -11.02 -6.25
N SER A 18 -3.11 -10.10 -5.30
CA SER A 18 -1.88 -9.33 -5.09
C SER A 18 -1.65 -9.05 -3.61
N GLY A 19 -0.50 -9.46 -3.07
CA GLY A 19 -0.15 -9.21 -1.67
C GLY A 19 -0.17 -7.72 -1.30
N GLY A 20 0.18 -6.84 -2.25
CA GLY A 20 0.10 -5.40 -2.09
C GLY A 20 -1.34 -4.93 -1.91
N ILE A 21 -2.24 -5.31 -2.82
CA ILE A 21 -3.67 -4.93 -2.73
C ILE A 21 -4.30 -5.50 -1.46
N LYS A 22 -4.03 -6.77 -1.12
CA LYS A 22 -4.48 -7.35 0.15
C LYS A 22 -4.03 -6.52 1.35
N THR A 23 -2.79 -6.03 1.33
CA THR A 23 -2.24 -5.17 2.38
C THR A 23 -3.01 -3.86 2.50
N LEU A 24 -3.27 -3.17 1.39
CA LEU A 24 -4.00 -1.90 1.38
C LEU A 24 -5.41 -2.07 1.95
N TYR A 25 -6.15 -3.08 1.48
CA TYR A 25 -7.48 -3.40 1.99
C TYR A 25 -7.46 -3.80 3.47
N ARG A 26 -6.46 -4.59 3.91
CA ARG A 26 -6.30 -4.95 5.33
C ARG A 26 -6.06 -3.72 6.20
N HIS A 27 -5.26 -2.76 5.75
CA HIS A 27 -5.02 -1.51 6.48
C HIS A 27 -6.30 -0.71 6.62
N VAL A 28 -7.03 -0.51 5.52
CA VAL A 28 -8.30 0.24 5.56
C VAL A 28 -9.32 -0.46 6.46
N HIS A 29 -9.48 -1.77 6.33
CA HIS A 29 -10.37 -2.55 7.19
C HIS A 29 -10.06 -2.36 8.67
N GLY A 30 -8.79 -2.55 9.08
CA GLY A 30 -8.40 -2.38 10.49
C GLY A 30 -8.52 -0.93 10.98
N LEU A 31 -8.25 0.07 10.13
CA LEU A 31 -8.46 1.48 10.48
C LEU A 31 -9.95 1.79 10.72
N VAL A 32 -10.84 1.22 9.89
CA VAL A 32 -12.28 1.37 10.06
C VAL A 32 -12.77 0.67 11.33
N GLU A 33 -12.28 -0.54 11.64
CA GLU A 33 -12.59 -1.23 12.89
C GLU A 33 -12.17 -0.42 14.14
N LEU A 34 -11.11 0.38 14.03
CA LEU A 34 -10.64 1.29 15.07
C LEU A 34 -11.38 2.65 15.11
N GLY A 35 -12.36 2.87 14.23
CA GLY A 35 -13.19 4.08 14.20
C GLY A 35 -12.64 5.24 13.36
N PHE A 36 -11.60 5.02 12.54
CA PHE A 36 -11.10 6.04 11.61
C PHE A 36 -11.92 6.07 10.30
N ASP A 37 -12.11 7.24 9.69
CA ASP A 37 -12.66 7.36 8.32
C ASP A 37 -11.57 7.01 7.30
N ALA A 38 -11.39 5.72 7.04
CA ALA A 38 -10.43 5.22 6.06
C ALA A 38 -11.14 4.58 4.85
N ARG A 39 -10.60 4.80 3.65
CA ARG A 39 -11.22 4.33 2.39
C ARG A 39 -10.17 3.85 1.40
N ILE A 40 -10.54 2.85 0.61
CA ILE A 40 -9.81 2.48 -0.60
C ILE A 40 -10.22 3.43 -1.73
N VAL A 41 -9.25 3.95 -2.47
CA VAL A 41 -9.45 4.81 -3.64
C VAL A 41 -9.11 4.04 -4.90
N HIS A 42 -10.13 3.73 -5.70
CA HIS A 42 -10.00 3.13 -7.04
C HIS A 42 -10.25 4.17 -8.12
N GLN A 43 -9.85 3.86 -9.35
CA GLN A 43 -10.09 4.75 -10.48
C GLN A 43 -11.52 4.68 -10.98
N LYS A 44 -12.05 3.48 -11.27
CA LYS A 44 -13.33 3.30 -11.94
C LYS A 44 -14.43 2.82 -11.00
N HIS A 45 -15.59 3.48 -10.99
CA HIS A 45 -16.79 2.92 -10.36
C HIS A 45 -17.38 1.80 -11.24
N PRO A 46 -17.90 0.68 -10.67
CA PRO A 46 -17.90 0.29 -9.25
C PRO A 46 -16.76 -0.68 -8.89
N PHE A 47 -15.55 -0.48 -9.45
CA PHE A 47 -14.45 -1.43 -9.28
C PHE A 47 -14.11 -1.62 -7.80
N CYS A 48 -14.03 -2.89 -7.40
CA CYS A 48 -13.55 -3.34 -6.10
C CYS A 48 -13.03 -4.77 -6.23
N VAL A 49 -12.30 -5.25 -5.22
CA VAL A 49 -11.87 -6.65 -5.13
C VAL A 49 -12.28 -7.24 -3.79
N THR A 50 -12.62 -8.53 -3.80
CA THR A 50 -13.17 -9.22 -2.62
C THR A 50 -12.45 -10.53 -2.29
N TRP A 51 -11.54 -11.01 -3.16
CA TRP A 51 -10.84 -12.29 -3.00
C TRP A 51 -9.99 -12.39 -1.72
N HIS A 52 -9.67 -11.28 -1.07
CA HIS A 52 -8.95 -11.25 0.20
C HIS A 52 -9.85 -11.36 1.44
N GLY A 53 -11.16 -11.17 1.30
CA GLY A 53 -12.13 -11.27 2.39
C GLY A 53 -12.13 -10.09 3.39
N TYR A 54 -11.69 -8.90 2.98
CA TYR A 54 -11.76 -7.70 3.81
C TYR A 54 -12.83 -6.77 3.27
N GLU A 55 -13.69 -6.28 4.16
CA GLU A 55 -14.64 -5.21 3.83
C GLU A 55 -13.99 -3.85 4.09
N ALA A 56 -14.03 -3.00 3.07
CA ALA A 56 -13.44 -1.66 3.12
C ALA A 56 -14.33 -0.67 2.37
N PRO A 57 -14.68 0.49 2.97
CA PRO A 57 -15.33 1.57 2.26
C PRO A 57 -14.48 1.98 1.05
N THR A 58 -15.13 2.20 -0.09
CA THR A 58 -14.46 2.53 -1.35
C THR A 58 -14.93 3.89 -1.86
N LEU A 59 -14.01 4.61 -2.49
CA LEU A 59 -14.24 5.87 -3.19
C LEU A 59 -13.67 5.72 -4.60
N TRP A 60 -14.36 6.26 -5.60
CA TRP A 60 -13.98 6.13 -7.01
C TRP A 60 -13.65 7.47 -7.62
N LEU A 61 -12.46 7.60 -8.22
CA LEU A 61 -12.03 8.85 -8.86
C LEU A 61 -12.94 9.24 -10.04
N SER A 62 -13.53 8.27 -10.74
CA SER A 62 -14.49 8.52 -11.83
C SER A 62 -15.72 9.31 -11.40
N GLU A 63 -16.07 9.28 -10.11
CA GLU A 63 -17.19 10.03 -9.54
C GLU A 63 -16.80 11.46 -9.10
N ARG A 64 -15.54 11.86 -9.33
CA ARG A 64 -15.00 13.18 -9.01
C ARG A 64 -15.23 13.60 -7.55
N PRO A 65 -14.81 12.78 -6.57
CA PRO A 65 -14.91 13.13 -5.16
C PRO A 65 -14.05 14.37 -4.85
N SER A 66 -14.49 15.15 -3.87
CA SER A 66 -13.68 16.25 -3.34
C SER A 66 -12.55 15.72 -2.46
N PHE A 67 -11.41 16.39 -2.52
CA PHE A 67 -10.26 16.21 -1.64
C PHE A 67 -9.99 17.53 -0.93
N THR A 68 -9.73 17.48 0.36
CA THR A 68 -9.43 18.66 1.18
C THR A 68 -8.05 18.51 1.81
N PRO A 69 -7.38 19.60 2.20
CA PRO A 69 -6.06 19.53 2.84
C PRO A 69 -6.02 18.73 4.16
N GLU A 70 -7.18 18.49 4.78
CA GLU A 70 -7.31 17.66 5.98
C GLU A 70 -7.24 16.16 5.67
N ASP A 71 -7.36 15.75 4.40
CA ASP A 71 -7.20 14.36 3.99
C ASP A 71 -5.73 13.92 4.03
N ILE A 72 -5.54 12.64 4.37
CA ILE A 72 -4.25 11.96 4.31
C ILE A 72 -4.28 11.03 3.10
N LEU A 73 -3.42 11.28 2.12
CA LEU A 73 -3.28 10.43 0.94
C LEU A 73 -2.21 9.37 1.19
N VAL A 74 -2.59 8.09 1.18
CA VAL A 74 -1.67 6.97 1.26
C VAL A 74 -1.49 6.38 -0.15
N ILE A 75 -0.30 6.52 -0.72
CA ILE A 75 -0.01 6.22 -2.12
C ILE A 75 0.95 5.01 -2.20
N PRO A 76 0.59 3.92 -2.86
CA PRO A 76 1.47 2.76 -2.98
C PRO A 76 2.63 3.06 -3.93
N GLU A 77 3.79 2.44 -3.69
CA GLU A 77 5.03 2.68 -4.44
C GLU A 77 4.91 2.40 -5.95
N VAL A 78 3.93 1.58 -6.32
CA VAL A 78 3.63 1.24 -7.71
C VAL A 78 2.90 2.35 -8.48
N MET A 79 2.53 3.45 -7.83
CA MET A 79 1.75 4.55 -8.43
C MET A 79 2.48 5.91 -8.41
N PRO A 80 3.68 6.04 -9.02
CA PRO A 80 4.38 7.34 -9.10
C PRO A 80 3.57 8.42 -9.80
N GLN A 81 2.69 8.05 -10.73
CA GLN A 81 1.79 8.97 -11.42
C GLN A 81 0.85 9.70 -10.44
N VAL A 82 0.41 9.03 -9.37
CA VAL A 82 -0.43 9.67 -8.34
C VAL A 82 0.41 10.63 -7.50
N MET A 83 1.66 10.26 -7.18
CA MET A 83 2.59 11.16 -6.48
C MET A 83 2.84 12.46 -7.27
N GLN A 84 3.01 12.33 -8.60
CA GLN A 84 3.17 13.45 -9.51
C GLN A 84 1.90 14.30 -9.63
N GLN A 85 0.75 13.67 -9.86
CA GLN A 85 -0.55 14.37 -9.99
C GLN A 85 -0.94 15.13 -8.71
N THR A 86 -0.54 14.60 -7.55
CA THR A 86 -0.83 15.19 -6.24
C THR A 86 0.32 16.08 -5.72
N ALA A 87 1.32 16.41 -6.53
CA ALA A 87 2.48 17.22 -6.10
C ALA A 87 2.11 18.59 -5.51
N ARG A 88 0.98 19.16 -5.94
CA ARG A 88 0.45 20.45 -5.46
C ARG A 88 -0.59 20.30 -4.34
N PHE A 89 -0.93 19.08 -3.94
CA PHE A 89 -1.83 18.86 -2.82
C PHE A 89 -1.16 19.31 -1.52
N SER A 90 -1.85 20.17 -0.76
CA SER A 90 -1.31 20.78 0.46
C SER A 90 -1.49 19.92 1.71
N GLY A 91 -2.32 18.89 1.65
CA GLY A 91 -2.49 17.94 2.75
C GLY A 91 -1.38 16.89 2.84
N GLU A 92 -1.52 15.98 3.79
CA GLU A 92 -0.50 14.98 4.08
C GLU A 92 -0.45 13.90 3.00
N ARG A 93 0.76 13.51 2.61
CA ARG A 93 0.99 12.47 1.60
C ARG A 93 2.02 11.47 2.12
N ILE A 94 1.57 10.24 2.31
CA ILE A 94 2.37 9.13 2.81
C ILE A 94 2.54 8.13 1.68
N VAL A 95 3.78 7.76 1.36
CA VAL A 95 4.01 6.62 0.47
C VAL A 95 4.03 5.34 1.29
N ILE A 96 3.32 4.30 0.85
CA ILE A 96 3.47 2.94 1.39
C ILE A 96 4.35 2.14 0.45
N ALA A 97 5.50 1.66 0.94
CA ALA A 97 6.50 0.93 0.17
C ALA A 97 6.51 -0.55 0.57
N LEU A 98 5.87 -1.39 -0.25
CA LEU A 98 5.73 -2.83 0.00
C LEU A 98 6.80 -3.68 -0.68
N SER A 99 7.51 -3.13 -1.67
CA SER A 99 8.66 -3.75 -2.34
C SER A 99 9.73 -2.71 -2.73
N TRP A 100 10.99 -3.15 -2.72
CA TRP A 100 12.10 -2.35 -3.24
C TRP A 100 12.07 -2.25 -4.77
N SER A 101 11.54 -3.27 -5.47
CA SER A 101 11.68 -3.33 -6.93
C SER A 101 10.85 -2.27 -7.67
N PRO A 102 9.55 -2.04 -7.39
CA PRO A 102 8.81 -1.01 -8.11
C PRO A 102 9.30 0.40 -7.72
N THR A 103 9.75 0.57 -6.47
CA THR A 103 10.43 1.78 -6.00
C THR A 103 11.64 2.13 -6.88
N TYR A 104 12.42 1.11 -7.28
CA TYR A 104 13.56 1.28 -8.19
C TYR A 104 13.15 1.51 -9.65
N TRP A 105 12.24 0.69 -10.18
CA TRP A 105 11.95 0.65 -11.63
C TRP A 105 10.97 1.73 -12.11
N ASN A 106 10.11 2.27 -11.23
CA ASN A 106 9.04 3.15 -11.64
C ASN A 106 9.41 4.64 -11.64
N LEU A 107 10.63 4.98 -11.21
CA LEU A 107 11.14 6.35 -11.24
C LEU A 107 12.09 6.54 -12.42
N PRO A 108 11.91 7.60 -13.23
CA PRO A 108 12.91 8.01 -14.20
C PRO A 108 14.25 8.32 -13.52
N PRO A 109 15.39 8.13 -14.21
CA PRO A 109 16.71 8.47 -13.67
C PRO A 109 16.75 9.89 -13.08
N GLY A 110 17.26 10.01 -11.85
CA GLY A 110 17.37 11.28 -11.14
C GLY A 110 16.10 11.75 -10.40
N GLN A 111 14.97 11.08 -10.55
CA GLN A 111 13.76 11.39 -9.77
C GLN A 111 13.77 10.63 -8.44
N THR A 112 13.30 11.31 -7.39
CA THR A 112 13.13 10.75 -6.05
C THR A 112 11.76 11.14 -5.51
N TRP A 113 11.23 10.38 -4.56
CA TRP A 113 9.96 10.74 -3.91
C TRP A 113 9.99 12.11 -3.21
N PRO A 114 11.09 12.51 -2.52
CA PRO A 114 11.25 13.89 -2.05
C PRO A 114 11.10 14.94 -3.16
N GLY A 115 11.53 14.65 -4.39
CA GLY A 115 11.33 15.53 -5.55
C GLY A 115 9.87 15.78 -5.91
N PHE A 116 8.96 14.87 -5.54
CA PHE A 116 7.51 15.07 -5.65
C PHE A 116 6.87 15.67 -4.39
N GLY A 117 7.68 16.08 -3.42
CA GLY A 117 7.26 16.62 -2.13
C GLY A 117 6.77 15.56 -1.13
N ILE A 118 7.09 14.28 -1.33
CA ILE A 118 6.84 13.23 -0.35
C ILE A 118 7.83 13.37 0.80
N ARG A 119 7.32 13.39 2.04
CA ARG A 119 8.16 13.48 3.25
C ARG A 119 7.91 12.36 4.25
N ARG A 120 6.87 11.54 4.05
CA ARG A 120 6.51 10.43 4.92
C ARG A 120 6.42 9.15 4.11
N VAL A 121 7.06 8.11 4.62
CA VAL A 121 6.99 6.77 4.06
C VAL A 121 6.70 5.77 5.17
N ILE A 122 5.89 4.76 4.86
CA ILE A 122 5.70 3.58 5.69
C ILE A 122 6.15 2.33 4.91
N THR A 123 6.77 1.39 5.59
CA THR A 123 7.14 0.09 5.01
C THR A 123 6.98 -1.01 6.05
N LYS A 124 7.07 -2.27 5.61
CA LYS A 124 6.98 -3.46 6.46
C LYS A 124 8.29 -4.20 6.62
N SER A 125 9.32 -3.77 5.89
CA SER A 125 10.60 -4.47 5.81
C SER A 125 11.73 -3.52 6.21
N PRO A 126 12.54 -3.87 7.23
CA PRO A 126 13.77 -3.12 7.54
C PRO A 126 14.70 -3.00 6.33
N LEU A 127 14.76 -4.03 5.48
CA LEU A 127 15.55 -3.97 4.25
C LEU A 127 15.05 -2.89 3.28
N ILE A 128 13.73 -2.70 3.18
CA ILE A 128 13.15 -1.64 2.32
C ILE A 128 13.41 -0.28 2.96
N GLN A 129 13.30 -0.17 4.29
CA GLN A 129 13.64 1.05 5.03
C GLN A 129 15.09 1.49 4.75
N ASP A 130 16.05 0.58 4.90
CA ASP A 130 17.47 0.85 4.62
C ASP A 130 17.69 1.21 3.15
N TYR A 131 17.03 0.50 2.23
CA TYR A 131 17.11 0.78 0.80
C TYR A 131 16.60 2.19 0.45
N LEU A 132 15.49 2.63 1.05
CA LEU A 132 14.91 3.95 0.82
C LEU A 132 15.80 5.08 1.35
N HIS A 133 16.36 4.89 2.54
CA HIS A 133 17.32 5.81 3.11
C HIS A 133 18.56 5.91 2.21
N TRP A 134 19.13 4.77 1.79
CA TRP A 134 20.30 4.74 0.92
C TRP A 134 20.05 5.35 -0.47
N SER A 135 18.93 5.01 -1.11
CA SER A 135 18.67 5.39 -2.52
C SER A 135 18.11 6.79 -2.70
N MET A 136 17.35 7.31 -1.72
CA MET A 136 16.64 8.59 -1.85
C MET A 136 16.81 9.53 -0.65
N GLY A 137 17.54 9.12 0.39
CA GLY A 137 17.72 9.92 1.61
C GLY A 137 16.41 10.14 2.38
N ILE A 138 15.44 9.22 2.26
CA ILE A 138 14.14 9.32 2.94
C ILE A 138 13.97 8.23 3.97
N ASP A 139 13.64 8.63 5.20
CA ASP A 139 13.33 7.70 6.28
C ASP A 139 11.92 7.12 6.12
N ALA A 140 11.80 5.82 6.38
CA ALA A 140 10.52 5.13 6.42
C ALA A 140 10.18 4.69 7.85
N THR A 141 8.93 4.82 8.24
CA THR A 141 8.40 4.23 9.47
C THR A 141 8.06 2.76 9.24
N LEU A 142 8.48 1.89 10.16
CA LEU A 142 8.22 0.46 10.07
C LEU A 142 6.85 0.12 10.67
N ILE A 143 6.00 -0.51 9.86
CA ILE A 143 4.75 -1.13 10.28
C ILE A 143 5.00 -2.63 10.29
N HIS A 144 5.21 -3.19 11.48
CA HIS A 144 5.55 -4.59 11.63
C HIS A 144 4.43 -5.51 11.11
N GLU A 145 4.82 -6.55 10.38
CA GLU A 145 3.92 -7.66 10.12
C GLU A 145 3.92 -8.64 11.28
N PHE A 146 2.77 -9.25 11.50
CA PHE A 146 2.59 -10.29 12.49
C PHE A 146 2.36 -11.63 11.80
N VAL A 147 3.11 -12.65 12.20
CA VAL A 147 2.91 -14.03 11.77
C VAL A 147 2.01 -14.69 12.81
N THR A 148 0.85 -15.16 12.37
CA THR A 148 -0.17 -15.68 13.28
C THR A 148 0.23 -17.08 13.79
N PRO A 149 0.42 -17.26 15.11
CA PRO A 149 1.06 -18.45 15.66
C PRO A 149 0.17 -19.69 15.61
N ASP A 150 -1.14 -19.52 15.50
CA ASP A 150 -2.13 -20.58 15.28
C ASP A 150 -2.02 -21.23 13.89
N ARG A 151 -1.47 -20.51 12.90
CA ARG A 151 -1.27 -21.04 11.55
C ARG A 151 0.19 -21.39 11.25
N TYR A 152 1.12 -20.64 11.81
CA TYR A 152 2.56 -20.77 11.54
C TYR A 152 3.28 -21.11 12.84
N TYR A 153 3.26 -22.39 13.18
CA TYR A 153 3.96 -22.94 14.34
C TYR A 153 4.83 -24.13 13.96
N PHE A 154 5.77 -24.44 14.83
CA PHE A 154 6.56 -25.65 14.72
C PHE A 154 5.83 -26.82 15.38
N ASP A 155 5.54 -27.85 14.58
CA ASP A 155 5.08 -29.14 15.05
C ASP A 155 6.06 -30.20 14.56
N ARG A 156 6.72 -30.90 15.50
CA ARG A 156 7.72 -31.92 15.21
C ARG A 156 7.09 -33.21 14.70
N GLU A 157 5.99 -33.63 15.29
CA GLU A 157 5.33 -34.91 15.01
C GLU A 157 4.63 -34.88 13.63
N ALA A 158 4.20 -33.70 13.18
CA ALA A 158 3.65 -33.52 11.85
C ALA A 158 4.70 -33.47 10.71
N LYS A 159 6.02 -33.45 11.01
CA LYS A 159 7.06 -33.36 9.98
C LYS A 159 7.13 -34.63 9.14
N ARG A 160 7.21 -34.43 7.82
CA ARG A 160 7.43 -35.49 6.83
C ARG A 160 8.50 -35.02 5.85
N PRO A 161 9.32 -35.91 5.28
CA PRO A 161 10.24 -35.56 4.20
C PRO A 161 9.43 -34.97 3.02
N LYS A 162 9.49 -33.65 2.87
CA LYS A 162 8.77 -32.90 1.84
C LYS A 162 9.68 -31.80 1.33
N ILE A 163 9.74 -31.65 0.02
CA ILE A 163 10.35 -30.49 -0.63
C ILE A 163 9.22 -29.52 -0.95
N CYS A 164 9.26 -28.32 -0.37
CA CYS A 164 8.38 -27.24 -0.73
C CYS A 164 9.10 -26.32 -1.72
N TYR A 165 8.49 -26.06 -2.86
CA TYR A 165 9.00 -25.13 -3.85
C TYR A 165 7.93 -24.07 -4.12
N LEU A 166 8.29 -22.81 -3.88
CA LEU A 166 7.45 -21.67 -4.18
C LEU A 166 7.79 -21.19 -5.59
N THR A 167 6.91 -21.47 -6.54
CA THR A 167 7.05 -20.93 -7.90
C THR A 167 6.92 -19.41 -7.88
N ARG A 168 7.73 -18.71 -8.67
CA ARG A 168 7.56 -17.27 -8.88
C ARG A 168 6.23 -17.06 -9.61
N LYS A 169 5.52 -15.96 -9.30
CA LYS A 169 4.30 -15.51 -10.01
C LYS A 169 4.49 -15.70 -11.52
N GLU A 170 3.58 -16.41 -12.18
CA GLU A 170 3.56 -16.51 -13.64
C GLU A 170 3.57 -15.11 -14.27
N ARG A 171 4.45 -14.87 -15.23
CA ARG A 171 4.54 -13.60 -15.98
C ARG A 171 3.40 -13.43 -17.00
N SER A 172 2.63 -14.49 -17.27
CA SER A 172 1.55 -14.55 -18.27
C SER A 172 0.34 -13.67 -17.95
N ALA A 173 0.26 -13.12 -16.73
CA ALA A 173 -0.88 -12.35 -16.24
C ALA A 173 -0.57 -10.85 -16.00
N ALA A 174 0.49 -10.33 -16.62
CA ALA A 174 0.87 -8.91 -16.61
C ALA A 174 0.65 -8.28 -17.99
#